data_AF-A0A357WXA6-F1
#
_entry.id   AF-A0A357WXA6-F1
#
_cell.length_a   1.000
_cell.length_b   1.000
_cell.length_c   1.000
_cell.angle_alpha   90.00
_cell.angle_beta   90.00
_cell.angle_gamma   90.00
#
_symmetry.space_group_name_H-M   'P 1'
#
loop_
_entity.id
_entity.type
_entity.pdbx_description
1 polymer ?
#
loop_
_entity_poly.entity_id
_entity_poly.type
_entity_poly.pdbx_seq_one_letter_code
_entity_poly.pdbx_strand_id
1 'polypeptide(L)'
;MKKFAALCMAVLMLSLALAGCSAGSKKVKVIDIRLTDEEYAFGVDKKQPELLTKVNEFIKQIQDDGTFDEICDNYFEDGTPQAVTSAQLDSSKDQLVVATNAQFEPFEYMEGDKYYGVDMEIAAKLAEYLGKELVISNMKFESVLLSVDQSKADIAMAGLTVNEERKAYVTFSNTYYNASQKVIVKESDNTFKDCKTAADIEKILSELKDGTKVGYQNGTTGSLYIDGDEDWGFAGFENIKGVGYDSGSLAVQDMMNGNIEYVVIDEEPANSITKAINELA
;
A
#
# COMPACT_ATOMS: atom_id res chain seq x y z
N MET A 1 29.68 31.67 13.19
CA MET A 1 29.81 31.63 11.72
C MET A 1 30.21 30.21 11.33
N LYS A 2 29.21 29.33 11.15
CA LYS A 2 28.86 28.69 9.86
C LYS A 2 30.08 28.17 9.09
N LYS A 3 30.30 26.85 9.08
CA LYS A 3 30.64 26.10 7.86
C LYS A 3 30.02 24.71 7.92
N PHE A 4 29.20 24.47 6.90
CA PHE A 4 28.42 23.28 6.58
C PHE A 4 29.27 22.01 6.61
N ALA A 5 28.79 20.97 7.29
CA ALA A 5 29.17 19.60 6.99
C ALA A 5 28.13 19.07 5.99
N ALA A 6 28.59 18.79 4.77
CA ALA A 6 27.79 18.20 3.72
C ALA A 6 27.41 16.77 4.12
N LEU A 7 26.11 16.50 4.17
CA LEU A 7 25.55 15.17 4.33
C LEU A 7 25.71 14.45 2.98
N CYS A 8 26.69 13.56 2.86
CA CYS A 8 26.80 12.66 1.73
C CYS A 8 25.67 11.62 1.82
N MET A 9 24.59 11.81 1.07
CA MET A 9 23.67 10.72 0.74
C MET A 9 24.42 9.71 -0.12
N ALA A 10 24.65 8.51 0.41
CA ALA A 10 25.13 7.39 -0.36
C ALA A 10 23.98 6.84 -1.21
N VAL A 11 23.89 7.30 -2.46
CA VAL A 11 23.07 6.66 -3.50
C VAL A 11 23.68 5.29 -3.81
N LEU A 12 23.06 4.22 -3.33
CA LEU A 12 23.40 2.86 -3.74
C LEU A 12 22.80 2.61 -5.13
N MET A 13 23.57 2.96 -6.18
CA MET A 13 23.28 2.52 -7.54
C MET A 13 23.58 1.03 -7.69
N LEU A 14 22.54 0.20 -7.76
CA LEU A 14 22.66 -1.12 -8.40
C LEU A 14 22.58 -0.92 -9.92
N SER A 15 23.73 -0.92 -10.58
CA SER A 15 23.84 -0.94 -12.04
C SER A 15 23.66 -2.36 -12.57
N LEU A 16 22.43 -2.72 -12.97
CA LEU A 16 22.21 -3.79 -13.93
C LEU A 16 22.00 -3.18 -15.32
N ALA A 17 23.05 -3.29 -16.13
CA ALA A 17 23.00 -2.98 -17.55
C ALA A 17 22.21 -4.06 -18.28
N LEU A 18 21.06 -3.70 -18.85
CA LEU A 18 20.43 -4.45 -19.94
C LEU A 18 20.21 -3.50 -21.11
N ALA A 19 21.01 -3.73 -22.16
CA ALA A 19 20.83 -3.13 -23.46
C ALA A 19 19.64 -3.80 -24.16
N GLY A 20 18.65 -2.99 -24.52
CA GLY A 20 17.51 -3.39 -25.36
C GLY A 20 16.62 -2.20 -25.63
N CYS A 21 16.82 -1.51 -26.76
CA CYS A 21 16.03 -0.36 -27.16
C CYS A 21 14.56 -0.73 -27.36
N SER A 22 13.68 -0.13 -26.56
CA SER A 22 12.45 0.49 -27.07
C SER A 22 12.33 1.84 -26.36
N ALA A 23 12.24 2.92 -27.13
CA ALA A 23 12.05 4.27 -26.62
C ALA A 23 10.58 4.43 -26.18
N GLY A 24 10.19 3.74 -25.12
CA GLY A 24 8.98 4.03 -24.36
C GLY A 24 9.20 5.27 -23.49
N SER A 25 8.14 6.03 -23.18
CA SER A 25 8.26 7.12 -22.21
C SER A 25 8.82 6.57 -20.90
N LYS A 26 9.90 7.17 -20.39
CA LYS A 26 10.45 6.84 -19.07
C LYS A 26 9.55 7.27 -17.91
N LYS A 27 8.46 7.98 -18.23
CA LYS A 27 7.50 8.53 -17.28
C LYS A 27 6.17 7.82 -17.36
N VAL A 28 5.48 7.81 -16.22
CA VAL A 28 4.16 7.23 -16.01
C VAL A 28 3.24 8.27 -15.38
N LYS A 29 1.92 8.04 -15.43
CA LYS A 29 0.93 8.87 -14.76
C LYS A 29 -0.20 8.04 -14.19
N VAL A 30 -0.80 8.54 -13.12
CA VAL A 30 -2.04 8.03 -12.55
C VAL A 30 -3.21 8.68 -13.28
N ILE A 31 -4.22 7.88 -13.64
CA ILE A 31 -5.50 8.39 -14.11
C ILE A 31 -6.30 8.85 -12.89
N ASP A 32 -6.58 10.16 -12.82
CA ASP A 32 -7.21 10.78 -11.66
C ASP A 32 -8.73 10.55 -11.60
N ILE A 33 -9.12 9.28 -11.51
CA ILE A 33 -10.52 8.82 -11.39
C ILE A 33 -10.53 7.68 -10.38
N ARG A 34 -11.21 7.90 -9.26
CA ARG A 34 -11.44 6.85 -8.26
C ARG A 34 -12.31 5.75 -8.86
N LEU A 35 -11.85 4.50 -8.76
CA LEU A 35 -12.54 3.33 -9.29
C LEU A 35 -13.41 2.66 -8.24
N THR A 36 -13.04 2.78 -6.97
CA THR A 36 -13.64 2.06 -5.86
C THR A 36 -13.76 2.99 -4.65
N ASP A 37 -14.62 2.62 -3.70
CA ASP A 37 -14.70 3.27 -2.40
C ASP A 37 -14.38 2.23 -1.33
N GLU A 38 -13.23 2.41 -0.69
CA GLU A 38 -12.62 1.41 0.18
C GLU A 38 -12.34 2.01 1.55
N GLU A 39 -12.52 1.21 2.60
CA GLU A 39 -12.20 1.60 3.97
C GLU A 39 -11.02 0.78 4.47
N TYR A 40 -9.94 1.44 4.89
CA TYR A 40 -8.82 0.78 5.55
C TYR A 40 -9.03 0.72 7.07
N ALA A 41 -8.80 -0.46 7.64
CA ALA A 41 -8.83 -0.70 9.08
C ALA A 41 -7.77 -1.72 9.51
N PHE A 42 -7.37 -1.69 10.77
CA PHE A 42 -6.40 -2.65 11.30
C PHE A 42 -7.06 -3.97 11.66
N GLY A 43 -6.42 -5.08 11.30
CA GLY A 43 -6.91 -6.43 11.57
C GLY A 43 -6.41 -6.96 12.90
N VAL A 44 -7.23 -7.01 13.94
CA VAL A 44 -6.84 -7.49 15.27
C VAL A 44 -7.12 -8.99 15.41
N ASP A 45 -6.24 -9.73 16.10
CA ASP A 45 -6.46 -11.14 16.43
C ASP A 45 -7.81 -11.30 17.15
N LYS A 46 -8.67 -12.17 16.61
CA LYS A 46 -10.01 -12.47 17.13
C LYS A 46 -9.99 -12.95 18.59
N LYS A 47 -8.86 -13.49 19.05
CA LYS A 47 -8.65 -13.94 20.43
C LYS A 47 -8.29 -12.80 21.39
N GLN A 48 -8.14 -11.57 20.90
CA GLN A 48 -7.75 -10.38 21.67
C GLN A 48 -8.80 -9.25 21.62
N PRO A 49 -10.05 -9.46 22.07
CA PRO A 49 -11.11 -8.43 22.02
C PRO A 49 -10.81 -7.19 22.87
N GLU A 50 -10.01 -7.33 23.95
CA GLU A 50 -9.56 -6.19 24.75
C GLU A 50 -8.57 -5.30 23.97
N LEU A 51 -7.70 -5.91 23.16
CA LEU A 51 -6.79 -5.16 22.28
C LEU A 51 -7.59 -4.37 21.26
N LEU A 52 -8.59 -4.98 20.62
CA LEU A 52 -9.47 -4.29 19.68
C LEU A 52 -10.15 -3.07 20.30
N THR A 53 -10.63 -3.18 21.54
CA THR A 53 -11.24 -2.06 22.27
C THR A 53 -10.26 -0.91 22.42
N LYS A 54 -9.03 -1.20 22.88
CA LYS A 54 -7.97 -0.20 23.04
C LYS A 54 -7.50 0.40 21.71
N VAL A 55 -7.43 -0.40 20.64
CA VAL A 55 -7.12 0.08 19.29
C VAL A 55 -8.17 1.08 18.82
N ASN A 56 -9.46 0.78 19.02
CA ASN A 56 -10.54 1.70 18.64
C ASN A 56 -10.57 2.99 19.47
N GLU A 57 -10.29 2.90 20.77
CA GLU A 57 -10.10 4.08 21.63
C GLU A 57 -8.93 4.94 21.15
N PHE A 58 -7.81 4.31 20.81
CA PHE A 58 -6.61 4.99 20.31
C PHE A 58 -6.84 5.65 18.94
N ILE A 59 -7.44 4.95 17.97
CA ILE A 59 -7.80 5.52 16.66
C ILE A 59 -8.67 6.76 16.86
N LYS A 60 -9.69 6.66 17.71
CA LYS A 60 -10.54 7.81 18.02
C LYS A 60 -9.73 8.96 18.63
N GLN A 61 -8.83 8.66 19.56
CA GLN A 61 -7.99 9.68 20.19
C GLN A 61 -7.14 10.44 19.16
N ILE A 62 -6.40 9.73 18.30
CA ILE A 62 -5.51 10.37 17.32
C ILE A 62 -6.28 11.14 16.24
N GLN A 63 -7.51 10.73 15.93
CA GLN A 63 -8.41 11.47 15.05
C GLN A 63 -8.96 12.73 15.72
N ASP A 64 -9.31 12.67 17.00
CA ASP A 64 -9.87 13.82 17.73
C ASP A 64 -8.81 14.88 18.09
N ASP A 65 -7.57 14.47 18.35
CA ASP A 65 -6.49 15.35 18.81
C ASP A 65 -5.58 15.90 17.69
N GLY A 66 -5.81 15.48 16.44
CA GLY A 66 -5.07 15.91 15.26
C GLY A 66 -3.75 15.17 15.02
N THR A 67 -3.41 14.19 15.86
CA THR A 67 -2.20 13.37 15.67
C THR A 67 -2.26 12.58 14.36
N PHE A 68 -3.44 12.09 13.96
CA PHE A 68 -3.60 11.38 12.70
C PHE A 68 -3.30 12.29 11.50
N ASP A 69 -3.84 13.51 11.51
CA ASP A 69 -3.61 14.50 10.46
C ASP A 69 -2.11 14.84 10.35
N GLU A 70 -1.42 15.03 11.49
CA GLU A 70 0.04 15.27 11.50
C GLU A 70 0.83 14.10 10.88
N ILE A 71 0.42 12.85 11.13
CA ILE A 71 1.05 11.68 10.49
C ILE A 71 0.78 11.72 8.99
N CYS A 72 -0.46 11.97 8.56
CA CYS A 72 -0.82 12.06 7.15
C CYS A 72 -0.03 13.16 6.41
N ASP A 73 0.13 14.34 7.02
CA ASP A 73 0.89 15.46 6.46
C ASP A 73 2.37 15.10 6.21
N ASN A 74 2.96 14.21 7.02
CA ASN A 74 4.33 13.72 6.82
C ASN A 74 4.52 12.92 5.53
N TYR A 75 3.44 12.37 4.97
CA TYR A 75 3.50 11.41 3.87
C TYR A 75 2.76 11.85 2.60
N PHE A 76 1.63 12.54 2.76
CA PHE A 76 0.80 13.00 1.65
C PHE A 76 1.08 14.46 1.25
N GLU A 77 1.73 15.23 2.13
CA GLU A 77 2.08 16.63 1.89
C GLU A 77 3.61 16.86 1.99
N ASP A 78 4.02 18.07 2.38
CA ASP A 78 5.41 18.50 2.48
C ASP A 78 6.03 18.24 3.87
N GLY A 79 5.39 17.40 4.69
CA GLY A 79 5.89 17.03 6.01
C GLY A 79 7.15 16.14 5.96
N THR A 80 7.60 15.69 7.13
CA THR A 80 8.84 14.89 7.23
C THR A 80 8.51 13.51 7.76
N PRO A 81 8.66 12.44 6.96
CA PRO A 81 8.51 11.06 7.41
C PRO A 81 9.32 10.74 8.66
N GLN A 82 8.70 10.10 9.66
CA GLN A 82 9.41 9.68 10.87
C GLN A 82 9.84 8.21 10.78
N ALA A 83 11.10 7.95 11.17
CA ALA A 83 11.65 6.61 11.18
C ALA A 83 11.17 5.82 12.41
N VAL A 84 10.61 4.63 12.18
CA VAL A 84 10.17 3.70 13.21
C VAL A 84 11.15 2.53 13.30
N THR A 85 11.56 2.20 14.53
CA THR A 85 12.47 1.09 14.81
C THR A 85 11.71 -0.07 15.44
N SER A 86 11.86 -1.26 14.86
CA SER A 86 11.37 -2.50 15.46
C SER A 86 12.32 -3.00 16.54
N ALA A 87 11.78 -3.44 17.66
CA ALA A 87 12.52 -4.30 18.59
C ALA A 87 12.65 -5.73 18.05
N GLN A 88 13.48 -6.52 18.72
CA GLN A 88 13.55 -7.96 18.50
C GLN A 88 12.43 -8.65 19.29
N LEU A 89 11.78 -9.64 18.67
CA LEU A 89 10.80 -10.49 19.34
C LEU A 89 11.43 -11.22 20.54
N ASP A 90 10.82 -11.05 21.71
CA ASP A 90 11.25 -11.60 22.99
C ASP A 90 10.03 -11.97 23.82
N SER A 91 9.76 -13.27 23.95
CA SER A 91 8.60 -13.80 24.67
C SER A 91 8.62 -13.55 26.19
N SER A 92 9.72 -13.02 26.74
CA SER A 92 9.81 -12.63 28.14
C SER A 92 9.36 -11.18 28.40
N LYS A 93 9.13 -10.39 27.34
CA LYS A 93 8.71 -8.99 27.42
C LYS A 93 7.24 -8.82 27.02
N ASP A 94 6.68 -7.68 27.43
CA ASP A 94 5.36 -7.25 26.95
C ASP A 94 5.53 -6.47 25.64
N GLN A 95 5.19 -7.12 24.53
CA GLN A 95 5.38 -6.60 23.19
C GLN A 95 4.05 -6.49 22.44
N LEU A 96 3.99 -5.56 21.48
CA LEU A 96 2.96 -5.50 20.45
C LEU A 96 3.60 -5.98 19.15
N VAL A 97 3.16 -7.14 18.64
CA VAL A 97 3.65 -7.70 17.38
C VAL A 97 2.72 -7.28 16.25
N VAL A 98 3.23 -6.43 15.36
CA VAL A 98 2.51 -5.90 14.19
C VAL A 98 2.90 -6.69 12.95
N ALA A 99 1.96 -7.36 12.29
CA ALA A 99 2.16 -7.94 10.97
C ALA A 99 1.94 -6.88 9.88
N THR A 100 2.87 -6.80 8.93
CA THR A 100 2.81 -5.81 7.84
C THR A 100 3.44 -6.30 6.54
N ASN A 101 3.25 -5.57 5.44
CA ASN A 101 3.97 -5.73 4.18
C ASN A 101 4.63 -4.41 3.79
N ALA A 102 5.88 -4.18 4.21
CA ALA A 102 6.55 -2.90 4.06
C ALA A 102 7.07 -2.64 2.62
N GLN A 103 6.17 -2.74 1.64
CA GLN A 103 6.37 -2.46 0.21
C GLN A 103 5.20 -1.65 -0.37
N PHE A 104 4.45 -0.95 0.49
CA PHE A 104 3.20 -0.26 0.19
C PHE A 104 3.30 1.20 0.64
N GLU A 105 4.27 1.91 0.07
CA GLU A 105 4.44 3.34 0.28
C GLU A 105 3.18 4.08 -0.21
N PRO A 106 2.63 5.03 0.56
CA PRO A 106 3.21 5.67 1.74
C PRO A 106 2.68 5.16 3.11
N PHE A 107 1.96 4.04 3.15
CA PHE A 107 1.42 3.51 4.41
C PHE A 107 2.44 2.68 5.18
N GLU A 108 3.19 1.81 4.49
CA GLU A 108 4.25 1.03 5.10
C GLU A 108 5.38 0.70 4.11
N TYR A 109 6.59 1.09 4.46
CA TYR A 109 7.77 0.82 3.64
C TYR A 109 9.04 0.82 4.49
N MET A 110 10.13 0.34 3.90
CA MET A 110 11.45 0.34 4.55
C MET A 110 12.42 1.23 3.80
N GLU A 111 13.24 1.97 4.56
CA GLU A 111 14.50 2.52 4.07
C GLU A 111 15.64 2.01 4.95
N GLY A 112 16.51 1.20 4.37
CA GLY A 112 17.57 0.51 5.12
C GLY A 112 16.98 -0.46 6.15
N ASP A 113 17.28 -0.25 7.44
CA ASP A 113 16.80 -1.05 8.57
C ASP A 113 15.61 -0.41 9.31
N LYS A 114 15.09 0.71 8.80
CA LYS A 114 14.00 1.47 9.41
C LYS A 114 12.70 1.30 8.63
N TYR A 115 11.61 1.40 9.37
CA TYR A 115 10.25 1.41 8.83
C TYR A 115 9.72 2.83 8.78
N TYR A 116 8.94 3.12 7.76
CA TYR A 116 8.27 4.41 7.55
C TYR A 116 6.86 4.15 7.03
N GLY A 117 6.04 5.18 7.10
CA GLY A 117 4.70 5.23 6.56
C GLY A 117 3.66 5.45 7.64
N VAL A 118 2.46 5.85 7.20
CA VAL A 118 1.32 6.14 8.07
C VAL A 118 1.06 5.00 9.06
N ASP A 119 1.00 3.76 8.59
CA ASP A 119 0.72 2.59 9.42
C ASP A 119 1.83 2.34 10.44
N MET A 120 3.08 2.63 10.08
CA MET A 120 4.24 2.41 10.96
C MET A 120 4.32 3.47 12.07
N GLU A 121 4.05 4.74 11.76
CA GLU A 121 3.97 5.80 12.78
C GLU A 121 2.78 5.58 13.74
N ILE A 122 1.63 5.14 13.21
CA ILE A 122 0.48 4.74 14.04
C ILE A 122 0.85 3.53 14.91
N ALA A 123 1.57 2.54 14.39
CA ALA A 123 2.00 1.36 15.14
C ALA A 123 2.91 1.74 16.32
N ALA A 124 3.84 2.67 16.11
CA ALA A 124 4.71 3.19 17.16
C ALA A 124 3.93 3.87 18.27
N LYS A 125 3.03 4.79 17.91
CA LYS A 125 2.18 5.51 18.89
C LYS A 125 1.18 4.58 19.59
N LEU A 126 0.66 3.57 18.91
CA LEU A 126 -0.20 2.54 19.52
C LEU A 126 0.58 1.73 20.56
N ALA A 127 1.81 1.31 20.24
CA ALA A 127 2.65 0.60 21.19
C ALA A 127 2.94 1.46 22.44
N GLU A 128 3.22 2.76 22.26
CA GLU A 128 3.37 3.73 23.37
C GLU A 128 2.08 3.86 24.20
N TYR A 129 0.93 4.01 23.56
CA TYR A 129 -0.39 4.07 24.22
C TYR A 129 -0.67 2.82 25.06
N LEU A 130 -0.27 1.65 24.56
CA LEU A 130 -0.42 0.37 25.26
C LEU A 130 0.65 0.12 26.32
N GLY A 131 1.72 0.91 26.36
CA GLY A 131 2.88 0.69 27.22
C GLY A 131 3.70 -0.55 26.84
N LYS A 132 3.69 -0.94 25.55
CA LYS A 132 4.35 -2.14 25.01
C LYS A 132 5.55 -1.78 24.14
N GLU A 133 6.50 -2.70 24.02
CA GLU A 133 7.59 -2.58 23.04
C GLU A 133 7.08 -3.02 21.64
N LEU A 134 7.32 -2.21 20.62
CA LEU A 134 6.89 -2.50 19.24
C LEU A 134 7.80 -3.53 18.56
N VAL A 135 7.21 -4.58 18.01
CA VAL A 135 7.87 -5.55 17.12
C VAL A 135 7.15 -5.56 15.78
N ILE A 136 7.87 -5.28 14.70
CA ILE A 136 7.33 -5.28 13.34
C ILE A 136 7.73 -6.60 12.65
N SER A 137 6.72 -7.35 12.22
CA SER A 137 6.85 -8.58 11.46
C SER A 137 6.51 -8.32 9.99
N ASN A 138 7.53 -7.99 9.20
CA ASN A 138 7.41 -7.74 7.77
C ASN A 138 7.36 -9.04 6.97
N MET A 139 6.35 -9.20 6.12
CA MET A 139 6.10 -10.41 5.33
C MET A 139 5.43 -10.10 3.98
N LYS A 140 5.15 -11.14 3.18
CA LYS A 140 4.31 -10.99 1.99
C LYS A 140 2.89 -10.62 2.40
N PHE A 141 2.23 -9.73 1.65
CA PHE A 141 0.87 -9.25 1.95
C PHE A 141 -0.13 -10.38 2.22
N GLU A 142 -0.13 -11.42 1.38
CA GLU A 142 -1.00 -12.60 1.51
C GLU A 142 -0.83 -13.35 2.85
N SER A 143 0.32 -13.19 3.53
CA SER A 143 0.59 -13.84 4.82
C SER A 143 0.12 -13.02 6.03
N VAL A 144 -0.19 -11.73 5.86
CA VAL A 144 -0.41 -10.78 6.95
C VAL A 144 -1.57 -11.21 7.85
N LEU A 145 -2.75 -11.43 7.26
CA LEU A 145 -3.94 -11.82 8.02
C LEU A 145 -3.84 -13.22 8.62
N LEU A 146 -3.23 -14.16 7.88
CA LEU A 146 -3.01 -15.51 8.37
C LEU A 146 -2.07 -15.52 9.59
N SER A 147 -1.06 -14.64 9.63
CA SER A 147 -0.18 -14.49 10.78
C SER A 147 -0.95 -14.08 12.03
N VAL A 148 -1.90 -13.15 11.89
CA VAL A 148 -2.76 -12.68 12.98
C VAL A 148 -3.75 -13.76 13.42
N ASP A 149 -4.43 -14.44 12.49
CA ASP A 149 -5.36 -15.55 12.81
C ASP A 149 -4.67 -16.70 13.59
N GLN A 150 -3.43 -16.99 13.21
CA GLN A 150 -2.58 -17.97 13.88
C GLN A 150 -1.96 -17.47 15.20
N SER A 151 -2.29 -16.25 15.63
CA SER A 151 -1.75 -15.60 16.84
C SER A 151 -0.22 -15.50 16.85
N LYS A 152 0.40 -15.37 15.68
CA LYS A 152 1.84 -15.07 15.53
C LYS A 152 2.11 -13.57 15.60
N ALA A 153 1.11 -12.76 15.26
CA ALA A 153 1.08 -11.32 15.45
C ALA A 153 -0.23 -10.93 16.14
N ASP A 154 -0.24 -9.79 16.82
CA ASP A 154 -1.40 -9.30 17.57
C ASP A 154 -2.36 -8.51 16.67
N ILE A 155 -1.79 -7.77 15.72
CA ILE A 155 -2.50 -6.84 14.84
C ILE A 155 -1.84 -6.79 13.47
N ALA A 156 -2.64 -6.67 12.42
CA ALA A 156 -2.21 -6.38 11.07
C ALA A 156 -2.41 -4.90 10.77
N MET A 157 -1.33 -4.24 10.33
CA MET A 157 -1.30 -2.83 9.91
C MET A 157 -0.57 -2.78 8.58
N ALA A 158 -1.35 -2.82 7.49
CA ALA A 158 -0.84 -2.94 6.13
C ALA A 158 -1.84 -2.40 5.08
N GLY A 159 -2.41 -1.21 5.29
CA GLY A 159 -3.38 -0.62 4.34
C GLY A 159 -4.56 -1.56 4.00
N LEU A 160 -5.11 -2.24 5.00
CA LEU A 160 -6.05 -3.34 4.77
C LEU A 160 -7.47 -2.84 4.51
N THR A 161 -7.95 -2.99 3.28
CA THR A 161 -9.38 -2.83 2.98
C THR A 161 -10.25 -3.80 3.78
N VAL A 162 -11.30 -3.28 4.43
CA VAL A 162 -12.31 -4.07 5.12
C VAL A 162 -13.15 -4.86 4.11
N ASN A 163 -13.20 -6.18 4.26
CA ASN A 163 -14.11 -7.02 3.49
C ASN A 163 -14.50 -8.31 4.22
N GLU A 164 -15.50 -9.04 3.72
CA GLU A 164 -16.04 -10.25 4.37
C GLU A 164 -15.04 -11.41 4.40
N GLU A 165 -14.25 -11.60 3.35
CA GLU A 165 -13.21 -12.63 3.31
C GLU A 165 -12.16 -12.40 4.41
N ARG A 166 -11.65 -11.18 4.53
CA ARG A 166 -10.65 -10.78 5.52
C ARG A 166 -11.21 -10.82 6.94
N LYS A 167 -12.51 -10.53 7.12
CA LYS A 167 -13.23 -10.75 8.40
C LYS A 167 -13.24 -12.21 8.83
N ALA A 168 -12.95 -13.18 7.96
CA ALA A 168 -12.78 -14.57 8.37
C ALA A 168 -11.52 -14.77 9.23
N TYR A 169 -10.47 -13.97 9.03
CA TYR A 169 -9.18 -14.08 9.72
C TYR A 169 -9.05 -13.17 10.94
N VAL A 170 -9.58 -11.96 10.87
CA VAL A 170 -9.38 -10.92 11.89
C VAL A 170 -10.68 -10.25 12.31
N THR A 171 -10.66 -9.52 13.42
CA THR A 171 -11.68 -8.51 13.70
C THR A 171 -11.11 -7.13 13.36
N PHE A 172 -11.77 -6.40 12.47
CA PHE A 172 -11.32 -5.07 12.08
C PHE A 172 -11.57 -4.03 13.17
N SER A 173 -10.63 -3.09 13.30
CA SER A 173 -10.81 -1.84 14.01
C SER A 173 -11.83 -0.94 13.32
N ASN A 174 -12.08 0.24 13.90
CA ASN A 174 -12.69 1.35 13.19
C ASN A 174 -11.82 1.75 11.99
N THR A 175 -12.46 2.23 10.93
CA THR A 175 -11.81 2.79 9.74
C THR A 175 -10.91 3.97 10.15
N TYR A 176 -9.67 3.98 9.63
CA TYR A 176 -8.74 5.10 9.83
C TYR A 176 -8.47 5.88 8.52
N TYR A 177 -8.68 5.25 7.35
CA TYR A 177 -8.42 5.87 6.06
C TYR A 177 -9.42 5.40 5.00
N ASN A 178 -9.76 6.27 4.04
CA ASN A 178 -10.60 5.92 2.90
C ASN A 178 -9.76 5.87 1.62
N ALA A 179 -9.75 4.72 0.95
CA ALA A 179 -8.94 4.46 -0.24
C ALA A 179 -9.79 4.25 -1.50
N SER A 180 -9.12 4.07 -2.63
CA SER A 180 -9.69 3.71 -3.93
C SER A 180 -8.60 3.03 -4.76
N GLN A 181 -8.98 2.19 -5.72
CA GLN A 181 -8.09 1.78 -6.81
C GLN A 181 -7.96 2.90 -7.85
N LYS A 182 -6.81 2.95 -8.53
CA LYS A 182 -6.50 3.84 -9.66
C LYS A 182 -5.83 3.05 -10.78
N VAL A 183 -5.93 3.57 -12.00
CA VAL A 183 -5.16 3.07 -13.15
C VAL A 183 -3.87 3.87 -13.28
N ILE A 184 -2.74 3.18 -13.47
CA ILE A 184 -1.47 3.77 -13.87
C ILE A 184 -1.20 3.41 -15.33
N VAL A 185 -0.78 4.41 -16.10
CA VAL A 185 -0.43 4.28 -17.51
C VAL A 185 0.91 4.92 -17.81
N LYS A 186 1.50 4.62 -18.97
CA LYS A 186 2.63 5.40 -19.49
C LYS A 186 2.21 6.85 -19.74
N GLU A 187 3.11 7.80 -19.52
CA GLU A 187 2.82 9.24 -19.70
C GLU A 187 2.27 9.56 -21.10
N SER A 188 2.84 8.91 -22.13
CA SER A 188 2.44 9.08 -23.53
C SER A 188 1.06 8.48 -23.87
N ASP A 189 0.51 7.64 -22.99
CA ASP A 189 -0.79 7.00 -23.20
C ASP A 189 -1.91 8.03 -23.01
N ASN A 190 -2.80 8.10 -23.99
CA ASN A 190 -3.93 9.03 -24.03
C ASN A 190 -5.29 8.32 -24.04
N THR A 191 -5.31 7.01 -23.80
CA THR A 191 -6.49 6.15 -23.86
C THR A 191 -7.58 6.65 -22.92
N PHE A 192 -7.23 7.03 -21.70
CA PHE A 192 -8.18 7.44 -20.66
C PHE A 192 -8.35 8.98 -20.53
N LYS A 193 -7.80 9.78 -21.45
CA LYS A 193 -7.73 11.25 -21.29
C LYS A 193 -9.11 11.94 -21.22
N ASP A 194 -10.13 11.34 -21.83
CA ASP A 194 -11.47 11.91 -21.94
C ASP A 194 -12.45 11.30 -20.91
N CYS A 195 -11.98 10.36 -20.09
CA CYS A 195 -12.76 9.75 -19.02
C CYS A 195 -13.04 10.76 -17.91
N LYS A 196 -14.20 10.63 -17.27
CA LYS A 196 -14.61 11.48 -16.14
C LYS A 196 -15.14 10.69 -14.96
N THR A 197 -15.48 9.43 -15.17
CA THR A 197 -16.12 8.55 -14.20
C THR A 197 -15.48 7.16 -14.23
N ALA A 198 -15.65 6.39 -13.15
CA ALA A 198 -15.22 4.99 -13.10
C ALA A 198 -15.82 4.18 -14.27
N ALA A 199 -17.10 4.41 -14.58
CA ALA A 199 -17.79 3.76 -15.70
C ALA A 199 -17.14 4.04 -17.07
N ASP A 200 -16.54 5.23 -17.28
CA ASP A 200 -15.79 5.50 -18.51
C ASP A 200 -14.51 4.65 -18.59
N ILE A 201 -13.84 4.45 -17.45
CA ILE A 201 -12.65 3.59 -17.35
C ILE A 201 -13.04 2.13 -17.58
N GLU A 202 -14.04 1.63 -16.87
CA GLU A 202 -14.55 0.26 -16.98
C GLU A 202 -14.97 -0.05 -18.42
N LYS A 203 -15.64 0.88 -19.09
CA LYS A 203 -16.00 0.73 -20.50
C LYS A 203 -14.75 0.51 -21.36
N ILE A 204 -13.73 1.36 -21.21
CA ILE A 204 -12.48 1.21 -21.96
C ILE A 204 -11.82 -0.13 -21.64
N LEU A 205 -11.70 -0.49 -20.37
CA LEU A 205 -11.11 -1.75 -19.93
C LEU A 205 -11.83 -2.96 -20.56
N SER A 206 -13.17 -2.95 -20.61
CA SER A 206 -13.98 -4.00 -21.23
C SER A 206 -13.86 -4.09 -22.76
N GLU A 207 -13.47 -3.00 -23.41
CA GLU A 207 -13.28 -2.90 -24.86
C GLU A 207 -11.82 -3.16 -25.30
N LEU A 208 -10.89 -3.35 -24.36
CA LEU A 208 -9.51 -3.70 -24.67
C LEU A 208 -9.43 -5.01 -25.45
N LYS A 209 -8.35 -5.15 -26.22
CA LYS A 209 -8.07 -6.38 -26.96
C LYS A 209 -8.02 -7.58 -26.01
N ASP A 210 -8.62 -8.70 -26.44
CA ASP A 210 -8.52 -9.97 -25.72
C ASP A 210 -7.06 -10.36 -25.42
N GLY A 211 -6.82 -10.74 -24.17
CA GLY A 211 -5.51 -11.08 -23.63
C GLY A 211 -4.62 -9.87 -23.31
N THR A 212 -5.16 -8.65 -23.28
CA THR A 212 -4.44 -7.48 -22.76
C THR A 212 -4.04 -7.74 -21.33
N LYS A 213 -2.78 -7.49 -20.98
CA LYS A 213 -2.27 -7.76 -19.63
C LYS A 213 -2.36 -6.51 -18.76
N VAL A 214 -2.94 -6.65 -17.57
CA VAL A 214 -3.01 -5.59 -16.57
C VAL A 214 -2.41 -6.11 -15.25
N GLY A 215 -1.50 -5.34 -14.68
CA GLY A 215 -0.78 -5.69 -13.47
C GLY A 215 -1.48 -5.21 -12.20
N TYR A 216 -1.28 -5.92 -11.11
CA TYR A 216 -1.72 -5.54 -9.76
C TYR A 216 -0.77 -6.14 -8.70
N GLN A 217 -0.91 -5.71 -7.45
CA GLN A 217 -0.23 -6.38 -6.32
C GLN A 217 -1.03 -7.61 -5.86
N ASN A 218 -0.33 -8.70 -5.55
CA ASN A 218 -0.98 -9.95 -5.10
C ASN A 218 -1.74 -9.75 -3.78
N GLY A 219 -3.00 -10.23 -3.77
CA GLY A 219 -3.88 -10.22 -2.61
C GLY A 219 -4.57 -8.89 -2.31
N THR A 220 -4.32 -7.84 -3.09
CA THR A 220 -4.97 -6.53 -2.90
C THR A 220 -6.29 -6.43 -3.66
N THR A 221 -7.09 -5.40 -3.37
CA THR A 221 -8.39 -5.18 -4.02
C THR A 221 -8.23 -4.83 -5.51
N GLY A 222 -7.06 -4.34 -5.94
CA GLY A 222 -6.72 -4.19 -7.36
C GLY A 222 -6.73 -5.51 -8.13
N SER A 223 -6.34 -6.64 -7.51
CA SER A 223 -6.46 -7.95 -8.16
C SER A 223 -7.92 -8.36 -8.32
N LEU A 224 -8.73 -8.14 -7.27
CA LEU A 224 -10.17 -8.44 -7.29
C LEU A 224 -10.90 -7.61 -8.35
N TYR A 225 -10.53 -6.34 -8.49
CA TYR A 225 -11.11 -5.44 -9.50
C TYR A 225 -10.86 -5.94 -10.93
N ILE A 226 -9.66 -6.45 -11.21
CA ILE A 226 -9.27 -6.92 -12.55
C ILE A 226 -9.79 -8.33 -12.83
N ASP A 227 -9.55 -9.27 -11.91
CA ASP A 227 -9.85 -10.69 -12.12
C ASP A 227 -11.31 -11.05 -11.77
N GLY A 228 -12.00 -10.19 -11.03
CA GLY A 228 -13.35 -10.40 -10.54
C GLY A 228 -13.39 -11.04 -9.16
N ASP A 229 -14.38 -10.61 -8.38
CA ASP A 229 -14.74 -11.12 -7.07
C ASP A 229 -16.23 -10.82 -6.83
N GLU A 230 -17.06 -11.87 -6.85
CA GLU A 230 -18.52 -11.73 -6.68
C GLU A 230 -18.90 -11.19 -5.29
N ASP A 231 -18.14 -11.56 -4.26
CA ASP A 231 -18.39 -11.13 -2.88
C ASP A 231 -18.10 -9.63 -2.70
N TRP A 232 -17.21 -9.09 -3.54
CA TRP A 232 -16.91 -7.66 -3.66
C TRP A 232 -17.73 -6.91 -4.70
N GLY A 233 -18.56 -7.61 -5.47
CA GLY A 233 -19.34 -7.01 -6.55
C GLY A 233 -18.54 -6.64 -7.78
N PHE A 234 -17.35 -7.21 -7.96
CA PHE A 234 -16.53 -7.03 -9.14
C PHE A 234 -16.73 -8.19 -10.09
N ALA A 235 -17.29 -7.92 -11.27
CA ALA A 235 -17.41 -8.93 -12.32
C ALA A 235 -16.05 -9.30 -12.94
N GLY A 236 -15.03 -8.46 -12.75
CA GLY A 236 -13.77 -8.55 -13.48
C GLY A 236 -13.94 -8.20 -14.96
N PHE A 237 -12.86 -8.40 -15.72
CA PHE A 237 -12.82 -8.12 -17.16
C PHE A 237 -12.39 -9.36 -17.95
N GLU A 238 -13.34 -10.03 -18.61
CA GLU A 238 -13.08 -11.31 -19.31
C GLU A 238 -11.99 -11.22 -20.41
N ASN A 239 -11.83 -10.04 -21.01
CA ASN A 239 -10.86 -9.75 -22.07
C ASN A 239 -9.46 -9.42 -21.53
N ILE A 240 -9.31 -9.23 -20.22
CA ILE A 240 -8.06 -8.88 -19.56
C ILE A 240 -7.42 -10.12 -18.95
N LYS A 241 -6.09 -10.21 -19.07
CA LYS A 241 -5.26 -11.15 -18.33
C LYS A 241 -4.58 -10.43 -17.17
N GLY A 242 -5.09 -10.66 -15.95
CA GLY A 242 -4.42 -10.23 -14.72
C GLY A 242 -2.99 -10.76 -14.61
N VAL A 243 -2.09 -9.91 -14.12
CA VAL A 243 -0.70 -10.28 -13.81
C VAL A 243 -0.35 -9.80 -12.41
N GLY A 244 -0.16 -10.75 -11.51
CA GLY A 244 0.17 -10.47 -10.12
C GLY A 244 1.65 -10.23 -9.87
N TYR A 245 1.95 -9.25 -9.00
CA TYR A 245 3.30 -8.90 -8.57
C TYR A 245 3.40 -8.87 -7.05
N ASP A 246 4.61 -9.08 -6.53
CA ASP A 246 4.88 -8.98 -5.09
C ASP A 246 4.73 -7.54 -4.55
N SER A 247 4.81 -6.51 -5.41
CA SER A 247 4.55 -5.10 -5.06
C SER A 247 4.07 -4.28 -6.26
N GLY A 248 3.36 -3.18 -6.00
CA GLY A 248 2.95 -2.23 -7.04
C GLY A 248 4.13 -1.67 -7.85
N SER A 249 5.27 -1.39 -7.21
CA SER A 249 6.47 -0.89 -7.89
C SER A 249 7.00 -1.86 -8.95
N LEU A 250 6.95 -3.17 -8.67
CA LEU A 250 7.35 -4.18 -9.65
C LEU A 250 6.37 -4.23 -10.84
N ALA A 251 5.06 -4.09 -10.57
CA ALA A 251 4.05 -4.02 -11.63
C ALA A 251 4.31 -2.81 -12.55
N VAL A 252 4.53 -1.62 -11.98
CA VAL A 252 4.78 -0.41 -12.79
C VAL A 252 6.09 -0.50 -13.57
N GLN A 253 7.15 -1.08 -12.99
CA GLN A 253 8.39 -1.34 -13.72
C GLN A 253 8.18 -2.28 -14.91
N ASP A 254 7.38 -3.33 -14.75
CA ASP A 254 7.09 -4.27 -15.83
C ASP A 254 6.23 -3.65 -16.95
N MET A 255 5.31 -2.75 -16.57
CA MET A 255 4.55 -1.91 -17.49
C MET A 255 5.48 -1.00 -18.30
N MET A 256 6.43 -0.33 -17.64
CA MET A 256 7.43 0.52 -18.31
C MET A 256 8.29 -0.27 -19.30
N ASN A 257 8.63 -1.52 -18.96
CA ASN A 257 9.34 -2.43 -19.86
C ASN A 257 8.48 -2.92 -21.05
N GLY A 258 7.18 -2.66 -21.04
CA GLY A 258 6.24 -3.03 -22.10
C GLY A 258 5.74 -4.47 -22.04
N ASN A 259 5.89 -5.13 -20.90
CA ASN A 259 5.44 -6.51 -20.70
C ASN A 259 3.96 -6.61 -20.32
N ILE A 260 3.40 -5.54 -19.75
CA ILE A 260 1.98 -5.32 -19.45
C ILE A 260 1.57 -3.91 -19.89
N GLU A 261 0.27 -3.69 -20.08
CA GLU A 261 -0.26 -2.45 -20.65
C GLU A 261 -0.57 -1.40 -19.58
N TYR A 262 -1.27 -1.81 -18.52
CA TYR A 262 -1.71 -0.95 -17.42
C TYR A 262 -1.43 -1.60 -16.07
N VAL A 263 -1.49 -0.81 -15.00
CA VAL A 263 -1.46 -1.29 -13.62
C VAL A 263 -2.66 -0.73 -12.88
N VAL A 264 -3.31 -1.56 -12.07
CA VAL A 264 -4.37 -1.15 -11.14
C VAL A 264 -3.95 -1.46 -9.72
N ILE A 265 -3.77 -0.41 -8.92
CA ILE A 265 -3.41 -0.46 -7.50
C ILE A 265 -4.05 0.72 -6.76
N ASP A 266 -3.96 0.71 -5.44
CA ASP A 266 -4.49 1.72 -4.54
C ASP A 266 -3.97 3.14 -4.83
N GLU A 267 -4.81 4.14 -4.56
CA GLU A 267 -4.64 5.54 -4.96
C GLU A 267 -3.33 6.16 -4.47
N GLU A 268 -3.05 6.09 -3.17
CA GLU A 268 -1.83 6.70 -2.64
C GLU A 268 -0.55 5.95 -3.04
N PRO A 269 -0.52 4.61 -3.05
CA PRO A 269 0.60 3.88 -3.66
C PRO A 269 0.79 4.20 -5.14
N ALA A 270 -0.29 4.33 -5.92
CA ALA A 270 -0.20 4.72 -7.33
C ALA A 270 0.47 6.09 -7.48
N ASN A 271 0.07 7.06 -6.66
CA ASN A 271 0.64 8.40 -6.64
C ASN A 271 2.12 8.39 -6.23
N SER A 272 2.45 7.70 -5.12
CA SER A 272 3.81 7.62 -4.60
C SER A 272 4.77 6.95 -5.60
N ILE A 273 4.41 5.78 -6.12
CA ILE A 273 5.22 5.04 -7.10
C ILE A 273 5.43 5.88 -8.37
N THR A 274 4.37 6.52 -8.87
CA THR A 274 4.44 7.38 -10.05
C THR A 274 5.38 8.56 -9.83
N LYS A 275 5.29 9.23 -8.67
CA LYS A 275 6.19 10.34 -8.29
C LYS A 275 7.64 9.88 -8.27
N ALA A 276 7.95 8.81 -7.52
CA ALA A 276 9.30 8.28 -7.39
C ALA A 276 9.91 7.88 -8.74
N ILE A 277 9.15 7.20 -9.60
CA ILE A 277 9.61 6.82 -10.95
C ILE A 277 9.90 8.06 -11.79
N ASN A 278 9.03 9.07 -11.76
CA ASN A 278 9.16 10.27 -12.57
C ASN A 278 10.30 11.19 -12.12
N GLU A 279 10.70 11.14 -10.85
CA GLU A 279 11.87 11.86 -10.32
C GLU A 279 13.21 11.24 -10.78
N LEU A 280 13.22 9.94 -11.10
CA LEU A 280 14.40 9.21 -11.59
C LEU A 280 14.55 9.25 -13.13
N ALA A 281 13.54 9.69 -13.86
CA ALA A 281 13.40 9.61 -15.32
C ALA A 281 13.99 10.80 -16.09
#